data_AF-A0A956R938-F1
#
_entry.id   AF-A0A956R938-F1
#
_cell.length_a   1.000
_cell.length_b   1.000
_cell.length_c   1.000
_cell.angle_alpha   90.00
_cell.angle_beta   90.00
_cell.angle_gamma   90.00
#
_symmetry.space_group_name_H-M   'P 1'
#
loop_
_entity.id
_entity.type
_entity.pdbx_description
1 polymer ?
#
loop_
_entity_poly.entity_id
_entity_poly.type
_entity_poly.pdbx_seq_one_letter_code
_entity_poly.pdbx_strand_id
1 'polypeptide(L)'
;MSEPEAYHTLLMLMFGLAGVAFAVLGLMSAPYGRHTRRGFGPGIPERLAWVIMEAPGAAVFAWVFWLGPRSGDPVPLIMLGLWELHYLHRTLLYPWARRRRPGRRVPVLLVVIAVVVNALHAYLNARWLTALGPALGLRWLLSFRFLYGLMVFVTGFVINRWADLRLRALRRAGEGDYGIPRGGLFDEISCPNYFGELLQWVGWAILTWSSA
;
A
#
# COMPACT_ATOMS: atom_id res chain seq x y z
N MET A 1 30.49 2.57 1.96
CA MET A 1 29.18 3.07 2.42
C MET A 1 28.70 2.12 3.51
N SER A 2 28.44 2.64 4.70
CA SER A 2 27.87 1.85 5.81
C SER A 2 26.40 1.51 5.53
N GLU A 3 25.84 0.51 6.23
CA GLU A 3 24.42 0.15 6.08
C GLU A 3 23.48 1.34 6.38
N PRO A 4 23.67 2.12 7.47
CA PRO A 4 22.83 3.30 7.71
C PRO A 4 22.94 4.35 6.60
N GLU A 5 24.14 4.61 6.06
CA GLU A 5 24.31 5.55 4.93
C GLU A 5 23.55 5.09 3.69
N ALA A 6 23.65 3.80 3.36
CA ALA A 6 22.94 3.19 2.24
C ALA A 6 21.43 3.33 2.40
N TYR A 7 20.94 3.05 3.61
CA TYR A 7 19.54 3.17 3.98
C TYR A 7 19.01 4.61 3.82
N HIS A 8 19.70 5.60 4.37
CA HIS A 8 19.27 7.00 4.29
C HIS A 8 19.34 7.53 2.84
N THR A 9 20.35 7.11 2.09
CA THR A 9 20.44 7.44 0.65
C THR A 9 19.23 6.89 -0.10
N LEU A 10 18.89 5.61 0.14
CA LEU A 10 17.71 4.98 -0.46
C LEU A 10 16.41 5.68 -0.04
N LEU A 11 16.28 6.03 1.23
CA LEU A 11 15.12 6.75 1.75
C LEU A 11 14.92 8.11 1.05
N MET A 12 16.00 8.89 0.91
CA MET A 12 15.98 10.17 0.21
C MET A 12 15.64 10.00 -1.28
N LEU A 13 16.16 8.95 -1.93
CA LEU A 13 15.80 8.62 -3.31
C LEU A 13 14.31 8.27 -3.44
N MET A 14 13.73 7.55 -2.47
CA MET A 14 12.30 7.24 -2.47
C MET A 14 11.43 8.49 -2.28
N PHE A 15 11.81 9.42 -1.39
CA PHE A 15 11.13 10.71 -1.28
C PHE A 15 11.23 11.54 -2.56
N GLY A 16 12.41 11.58 -3.20
CA GLY A 16 12.60 12.22 -4.49
C GLY A 16 11.71 11.60 -5.59
N LEU A 17 11.67 10.26 -5.66
CA LEU A 17 10.81 9.53 -6.58
C LEU A 17 9.32 9.81 -6.32
N ALA A 18 8.90 9.90 -5.05
CA ALA A 18 7.53 10.25 -4.68
C ALA A 18 7.16 11.66 -5.16
N GLY A 19 8.06 12.64 -5.01
CA GLY A 19 7.87 13.99 -5.53
C GLY A 19 7.73 14.03 -7.06
N VAL A 20 8.59 13.30 -7.78
CA VAL A 20 8.50 13.16 -9.24
C VAL A 20 7.18 12.48 -9.64
N ALA A 21 6.82 11.38 -8.96
CA ALA A 21 5.58 10.66 -9.22
C ALA A 21 4.35 11.55 -8.99
N PHE A 22 4.34 12.35 -7.92
CA PHE A 22 3.27 13.31 -7.64
C PHE A 22 3.13 14.34 -8.78
N ALA A 23 4.23 14.95 -9.20
CA ALA A 23 4.23 15.92 -10.30
C ALA A 23 3.73 15.30 -11.61
N VAL A 24 4.25 14.12 -11.99
CA VAL A 24 3.85 13.42 -13.21
C VAL A 24 2.39 12.99 -13.16
N LEU A 25 1.93 12.41 -12.04
CA LEU A 25 0.55 11.92 -11.91
C LEU A 25 -0.48 13.05 -11.77
N GLY A 26 -0.06 14.24 -11.34
CA GLY A 26 -0.86 15.46 -11.41
C GLY A 26 -1.09 15.95 -12.86
N LEU A 27 -0.15 15.64 -13.77
CA LEU A 27 -0.23 16.03 -15.18
C LEU A 27 -0.83 14.94 -16.08
N MET A 28 -0.66 13.66 -15.72
CA MET A 28 -1.16 12.54 -16.50
C MET A 28 -1.60 11.35 -15.65
N SER A 29 -2.69 10.71 -16.04
CA SER A 29 -3.15 9.50 -15.35
C SER A 29 -2.29 8.27 -15.70
N ALA A 30 -1.98 7.45 -14.69
CA ALA A 30 -1.31 6.17 -14.89
C ALA A 30 -2.11 5.28 -15.86
N PRO A 31 -1.47 4.62 -16.84
CA PRO A 31 -2.15 3.97 -17.96
C PRO A 31 -2.71 2.57 -17.62
N TYR A 32 -3.52 2.49 -16.56
CA TYR A 32 -4.23 1.27 -16.16
C TYR A 32 -5.68 1.55 -15.71
N GLY A 33 -6.49 0.50 -15.61
CA GLY A 33 -7.88 0.63 -15.17
C GLY A 33 -8.74 1.41 -16.16
N ARG A 34 -9.32 2.54 -15.73
CA ARG A 34 -10.13 3.41 -16.61
C ARG A 34 -9.29 4.22 -17.61
N HIS A 35 -8.00 4.35 -17.34
CA HIS A 35 -7.06 5.17 -18.13
C HIS A 35 -6.15 4.34 -19.03
N THR A 36 -6.51 3.07 -19.31
CA THR A 36 -5.74 2.21 -20.21
C THR A 36 -5.61 2.87 -21.59
N ARG A 37 -4.38 3.06 -22.07
CA ARG A 37 -4.05 3.61 -23.38
C ARG A 37 -3.02 2.74 -24.10
N ARG A 38 -3.02 2.77 -25.44
CA ARG A 38 -2.02 2.08 -26.27
C ARG A 38 -0.64 2.73 -26.09
N GLY A 39 0.43 1.98 -26.35
CA GLY A 39 1.81 2.50 -26.35
C GLY A 39 2.66 2.16 -25.11
N PHE A 40 2.13 1.46 -24.11
CA PHE A 40 2.88 1.08 -22.89
C PHE A 40 3.47 -0.35 -22.92
N GLY A 41 3.67 -0.90 -24.12
CA GLY A 41 4.24 -2.24 -24.29
C GLY A 41 3.27 -3.40 -24.01
N PRO A 42 3.78 -4.64 -23.92
CA PRO A 42 2.95 -5.81 -23.68
C PRO A 42 2.33 -5.76 -22.29
N GLY A 43 1.13 -6.32 -22.16
CA GLY A 43 0.41 -6.41 -20.90
C GLY A 43 0.12 -7.83 -20.48
N ILE A 44 0.13 -8.07 -19.17
CA ILE A 44 -0.24 -9.34 -18.54
C ILE A 44 -1.67 -9.26 -17.94
N PRO A 45 -2.33 -10.40 -17.68
CA PRO A 45 -3.67 -10.39 -17.10
C PRO A 45 -3.75 -9.59 -15.81
N GLU A 46 -4.77 -8.72 -15.67
CA GLU A 46 -4.90 -7.80 -14.53
C GLU A 46 -4.91 -8.50 -13.15
N ARG A 47 -5.33 -9.77 -13.06
CA ARG A 47 -5.24 -10.55 -11.82
C ARG A 47 -3.81 -10.85 -11.44
N LEU A 48 -3.07 -11.43 -12.37
CA LEU A 48 -1.69 -11.80 -12.19
C LEU A 48 -0.85 -10.56 -11.91
N ALA A 49 -1.07 -9.47 -12.66
CA ALA A 49 -0.43 -8.19 -12.41
C ALA A 49 -0.61 -7.73 -10.96
N TRP A 50 -1.85 -7.67 -10.45
CA TRP A 50 -2.11 -7.23 -9.08
C TRP A 50 -1.39 -8.09 -8.03
N VAL A 51 -1.42 -9.41 -8.17
CA VAL A 51 -0.72 -10.30 -7.23
C VAL A 51 0.78 -10.05 -7.27
N ILE A 52 1.37 -9.97 -8.47
CA ILE A 52 2.83 -9.75 -8.63
C ILE A 52 3.25 -8.38 -8.10
N MET A 53 2.47 -7.33 -8.36
CA MET A 53 2.80 -5.96 -7.93
C MET A 53 2.84 -5.83 -6.41
N GLU A 54 1.88 -6.44 -5.71
CA GLU A 54 1.71 -6.28 -4.26
C GLU A 54 2.48 -7.31 -3.43
N ALA A 55 2.76 -8.50 -3.97
CA ALA A 55 3.44 -9.58 -3.26
C ALA A 55 4.79 -9.17 -2.62
N PRO A 56 5.65 -8.35 -3.27
CA PRO A 56 6.88 -7.88 -2.65
C PRO A 56 6.63 -7.08 -1.36
N GLY A 57 5.51 -6.35 -1.28
CA GLY A 57 5.16 -5.57 -0.10
C GLY A 57 4.98 -6.43 1.15
N ALA A 58 4.36 -7.61 1.02
CA ALA A 58 4.28 -8.60 2.11
C ALA A 58 5.59 -9.38 2.26
N ALA A 59 6.05 -10.02 1.17
CA ALA A 59 7.12 -11.01 1.24
C ALA A 59 8.47 -10.40 1.65
N VAL A 60 8.84 -9.25 1.08
CA VAL A 60 10.10 -8.57 1.41
C VAL A 60 10.04 -8.00 2.81
N PHE A 61 8.88 -7.46 3.23
CA PHE A 61 8.73 -6.90 4.58
C PHE A 61 8.93 -8.00 5.62
N ALA A 62 8.17 -9.09 5.52
CA ALA A 62 8.31 -10.23 6.42
C ALA A 62 9.75 -10.77 6.44
N TRP A 63 10.36 -10.98 5.27
CA TRP A 63 11.72 -11.49 5.18
C TRP A 63 12.74 -10.57 5.86
N VAL A 64 12.74 -9.28 5.55
CA VAL A 64 13.66 -8.29 6.14
C VAL A 64 13.39 -8.10 7.63
N PHE A 65 12.12 -8.14 8.03
CA PHE A 65 11.71 -8.02 9.44
C PHE A 65 12.35 -9.12 10.29
N TRP A 66 12.23 -10.39 9.87
CA TRP A 66 12.77 -11.52 10.64
C TRP A 66 14.30 -11.57 10.69
N LEU A 67 15.00 -10.95 9.73
CA LEU A 67 16.45 -10.78 9.77
C LEU A 67 16.91 -9.69 10.76
N GLY A 68 16.00 -8.87 11.27
CA GLY A 68 16.32 -7.80 12.20
C GLY A 68 16.55 -8.30 13.63
N PRO A 69 17.48 -7.68 14.39
CA PRO A 69 17.79 -8.09 15.76
C PRO A 69 16.63 -7.94 16.74
N ARG A 70 15.66 -7.06 16.43
CA ARG A 70 14.47 -6.79 17.27
C ARG A 70 13.19 -7.44 16.74
N SER A 71 13.30 -8.46 15.89
CA SER A 71 12.13 -9.14 15.32
C SER A 71 11.26 -9.86 16.35
N GLY A 72 11.81 -10.21 17.51
CA GLY A 72 11.08 -10.80 18.64
C GLY A 72 10.43 -9.79 19.58
N ASP A 73 10.67 -8.49 19.41
CA ASP A 73 10.14 -7.47 20.31
C ASP A 73 8.61 -7.28 20.10
N PRO A 74 7.81 -7.10 21.17
CA PRO A 74 6.36 -7.03 21.05
C PRO A 74 5.86 -5.88 20.16
N VAL A 75 6.51 -4.71 20.21
CA VAL A 75 6.07 -3.53 19.45
C VAL A 75 6.27 -3.72 17.94
N PRO A 76 7.48 -4.07 17.44
CA PRO A 76 7.66 -4.45 16.05
C PRO A 76 6.73 -5.58 15.59
N LEU A 77 6.47 -6.60 16.41
CA LEU A 77 5.56 -7.71 16.03
C LEU A 77 4.11 -7.25 15.81
N ILE A 78 3.61 -6.33 16.64
CA ILE A 78 2.29 -5.73 16.42
C ILE A 78 2.28 -4.93 15.11
N MET A 79 3.33 -4.16 14.83
CA MET A 79 3.46 -3.38 13.59
C MET A 79 3.56 -4.29 12.35
N LEU A 80 4.29 -5.41 12.43
CA LEU A 80 4.30 -6.47 11.41
C LEU A 80 2.87 -6.97 11.16
N GLY A 81 2.11 -7.27 12.21
CA GLY A 81 0.73 -7.72 12.09
C GLY A 81 -0.16 -6.73 11.33
N LEU A 82 -0.02 -5.43 11.61
CA LEU A 82 -0.77 -4.37 10.90
C LEU A 82 -0.37 -4.25 9.43
N TRP A 83 0.94 -4.32 9.14
CA TRP A 83 1.46 -4.29 7.76
C TRP A 83 0.97 -5.49 6.95
N GLU A 84 1.13 -6.70 7.49
CA GLU A 84 0.71 -7.93 6.84
C GLU A 84 -0.81 -8.00 6.69
N LEU A 85 -1.59 -7.50 7.66
CA LEU A 85 -3.04 -7.40 7.51
C LEU A 85 -3.43 -6.60 6.26
N HIS A 86 -2.74 -5.49 5.99
CA HIS A 86 -2.95 -4.70 4.78
C HIS A 86 -2.50 -5.47 3.53
N TYR A 87 -1.23 -5.91 3.48
CA TYR A 87 -0.64 -6.45 2.27
C TYR A 87 -1.12 -7.87 1.92
N LEU A 88 -1.39 -8.74 2.89
CA LEU A 88 -2.00 -10.05 2.63
C LEU A 88 -3.42 -9.86 2.08
N HIS A 89 -4.18 -8.90 2.63
CA HIS A 89 -5.44 -8.54 2.02
C HIS A 89 -5.25 -8.03 0.58
N ARG A 90 -4.38 -7.03 0.34
CA ARG A 90 -4.16 -6.43 -0.99
C ARG A 90 -3.63 -7.41 -2.03
N THR A 91 -2.78 -8.35 -1.62
CA THR A 91 -2.13 -9.34 -2.49
C THR A 91 -3.03 -10.55 -2.75
N LEU A 92 -3.69 -11.09 -1.73
CA LEU A 92 -4.37 -12.38 -1.82
C LEU A 92 -5.89 -12.27 -1.83
N LEU A 93 -6.49 -11.34 -1.10
CA LEU A 93 -7.96 -11.27 -1.02
C LEU A 93 -8.53 -10.32 -2.07
N TYR A 94 -7.95 -9.13 -2.19
CA TYR A 94 -8.41 -8.09 -3.10
C TYR A 94 -8.42 -8.54 -4.57
N PRO A 95 -7.35 -9.13 -5.13
CA PRO A 95 -7.30 -9.45 -6.56
C PRO A 95 -8.27 -10.58 -6.90
N TRP A 96 -8.59 -11.45 -5.96
CA TRP A 96 -9.51 -12.56 -6.16
C TRP A 96 -10.95 -12.13 -6.00
N ALA A 97 -11.22 -11.26 -5.04
CA ALA A 97 -12.56 -10.78 -4.77
C ALA A 97 -12.99 -9.64 -5.71
N ARG A 98 -12.07 -9.00 -6.45
CA ARG A 98 -12.38 -7.96 -7.45
C ARG A 98 -12.93 -8.57 -8.73
N ARG A 99 -14.14 -8.14 -9.12
CA ARG A 99 -14.73 -8.45 -10.44
C ARG A 99 -14.05 -7.62 -11.52
N ARG A 100 -13.56 -8.28 -12.57
CA ARG A 100 -12.80 -7.67 -13.67
C ARG A 100 -13.59 -7.75 -14.97
N ARG A 101 -13.34 -6.81 -15.88
CA ARG A 101 -13.76 -6.97 -17.27
C ARG A 101 -12.83 -8.00 -17.92
N PRO A 102 -13.35 -8.99 -18.67
CA PRO A 102 -12.52 -9.92 -19.44
C PRO A 102 -11.56 -9.16 -20.36
N GLY A 103 -10.36 -9.70 -20.55
CA GLY A 103 -9.37 -9.14 -21.48
C GLY A 103 -8.59 -7.91 -21.01
N ARG A 104 -8.88 -7.33 -19.83
CA ARG A 104 -8.08 -6.23 -19.27
C ARG A 104 -6.66 -6.70 -18.92
N ARG A 105 -5.68 -5.93 -19.42
CA ARG A 105 -4.26 -6.17 -19.21
C ARG A 105 -3.60 -4.95 -18.56
N VAL A 106 -2.59 -5.20 -17.75
CA VAL A 106 -1.74 -4.18 -17.15
C VAL A 106 -0.37 -4.23 -17.84
N PRO A 107 0.17 -3.08 -18.30
CA PRO A 107 1.50 -3.02 -18.88
C PRO A 107 2.59 -3.63 -17.98
N VAL A 108 3.48 -4.45 -18.54
CA VAL A 108 4.58 -5.08 -17.79
C VAL A 108 5.46 -4.03 -17.12
N LEU A 109 5.70 -2.89 -17.78
CA LEU A 109 6.47 -1.78 -17.22
C LEU A 109 5.90 -1.30 -15.88
N LEU A 110 4.58 -1.13 -15.77
CA LEU A 110 3.94 -0.73 -14.51
C LEU A 110 4.09 -1.79 -13.43
N VAL A 111 4.03 -3.07 -13.82
CA VAL A 111 4.21 -4.19 -12.89
C VAL A 111 5.62 -4.19 -12.32
N VAL A 112 6.64 -4.02 -13.16
CA VAL A 112 8.05 -3.96 -12.72
C VAL A 112 8.29 -2.76 -11.80
N ILE A 113 7.79 -1.58 -12.17
CA ILE A 113 7.90 -0.38 -11.32
C ILE A 113 7.27 -0.65 -9.94
N ALA A 114 6.04 -1.18 -9.91
CA ALA A 114 5.36 -1.47 -8.65
C ALA A 114 6.07 -2.53 -7.80
N VAL A 115 6.62 -3.59 -8.41
CA VAL A 115 7.42 -4.61 -7.72
C VAL A 115 8.62 -3.98 -7.02
N VAL A 116 9.38 -3.15 -7.75
CA VAL A 116 10.56 -2.48 -7.21
C VAL A 116 10.17 -1.53 -6.07
N VAL A 117 9.19 -0.65 -6.30
CA VAL A 117 8.78 0.33 -5.28
C VAL A 117 8.22 -0.37 -4.03
N ASN A 118 7.38 -1.39 -4.17
CA ASN A 118 6.86 -2.13 -3.02
C ASN A 118 7.97 -2.88 -2.27
N ALA A 119 8.94 -3.47 -2.96
CA ALA A 119 10.09 -4.10 -2.31
C ALA A 119 10.94 -3.09 -1.53
N LEU A 120 11.17 -1.89 -2.10
CA LEU A 120 11.95 -0.85 -1.45
C LEU A 120 11.22 -0.26 -0.23
N HIS A 121 9.92 0.03 -0.32
CA HIS A 121 9.12 0.46 0.83
C HIS A 121 9.09 -0.60 1.94
N ALA A 122 8.92 -1.86 1.56
CA ALA A 122 8.93 -2.99 2.49
C ALA A 122 10.28 -3.11 3.21
N TYR A 123 11.40 -3.03 2.47
CA TYR A 123 12.74 -3.00 3.06
C TYR A 123 12.92 -1.82 4.01
N LEU A 124 12.60 -0.60 3.56
CA LEU A 124 12.81 0.62 4.34
C LEU A 124 12.05 0.58 5.67
N ASN A 125 10.78 0.17 5.64
CA ASN A 125 9.95 0.09 6.84
C ASN A 125 10.39 -1.06 7.76
N ALA A 126 10.55 -2.27 7.24
CA ALA A 126 10.93 -3.42 8.05
C ALA A 126 12.30 -3.21 8.72
N ARG A 127 13.27 -2.63 8.00
CA ARG A 127 14.62 -2.41 8.51
C ARG A 127 14.68 -1.26 9.53
N TRP A 128 13.84 -0.23 9.38
CA TRP A 128 13.68 0.78 10.43
C TRP A 128 13.19 0.15 11.73
N LEU A 129 12.08 -0.59 11.66
CA LEU A 129 11.43 -1.14 12.84
C LEU A 129 12.35 -2.09 13.62
N THR A 130 13.12 -2.92 12.92
CA THR A 130 13.84 -4.03 13.56
C THR A 130 15.33 -3.79 13.77
N ALA A 131 15.95 -2.82 13.09
CA ALA A 131 17.40 -2.59 13.18
C ALA A 131 17.81 -1.12 13.37
N LEU A 132 17.39 -0.23 12.47
CA LEU A 132 17.96 1.13 12.37
C LEU A 132 17.23 2.20 13.20
N GLY A 133 15.93 2.03 13.40
CA GLY A 133 15.12 2.92 14.23
C GLY A 133 15.39 2.73 15.73
N PRO A 134 14.82 3.61 16.57
CA PRO A 134 14.93 3.47 18.02
C PRO A 134 14.23 2.20 18.51
N ALA A 135 14.75 1.59 19.58
CA ALA A 135 14.08 0.49 20.25
C ALA A 135 12.83 1.00 21.00
N LEU A 136 11.64 0.56 20.57
CA LEU A 136 10.36 0.96 21.17
C LEU A 136 9.93 -0.08 22.21
N GLY A 137 10.00 0.29 23.49
CA GLY A 137 9.52 -0.56 24.59
C GLY A 137 7.99 -0.58 24.70
N LEU A 138 7.44 -1.47 25.53
CA LEU A 138 5.99 -1.69 25.70
C LEU A 138 5.20 -0.41 26.03
N ARG A 139 5.81 0.56 26.73
CA ARG A 139 5.17 1.85 27.03
C ARG A 139 4.79 2.63 25.77
N TRP A 140 5.44 2.36 24.63
CA TRP A 140 5.08 2.96 23.34
C TRP A 140 3.64 2.65 22.94
N LEU A 141 3.13 1.45 23.23
CA LEU A 141 1.77 1.03 22.91
C LEU A 141 0.70 1.87 23.61
N LEU A 142 1.05 2.50 24.74
CA LEU A 142 0.18 3.39 25.50
C LEU A 142 0.40 4.87 25.16
N SER A 143 1.37 5.18 24.29
CA SER A 143 1.64 6.55 23.88
C SER A 143 0.49 7.08 23.02
N PHE A 144 0.22 8.39 23.12
CA PHE A 144 -0.76 9.06 22.27
C PHE A 144 -0.48 8.82 20.78
N ARG A 145 0.80 8.84 20.38
CA ARG A 145 1.24 8.63 18.99
C ARG A 145 0.83 7.26 18.48
N PHE A 146 1.11 6.21 19.25
CA PHE A 146 0.72 4.86 18.87
C PHE A 146 -0.81 4.70 18.80
N LEU A 147 -1.54 5.12 19.84
CA LEU A 147 -3.00 4.96 19.90
C LEU A 147 -3.73 5.77 18.84
N TYR A 148 -3.34 7.03 18.65
CA TYR A 148 -3.91 7.89 17.62
C TYR A 148 -3.56 7.39 16.21
N GLY A 149 -2.30 7.03 15.97
CA GLY A 149 -1.87 6.45 14.70
C GLY A 149 -2.60 5.15 14.38
N LEU A 150 -2.79 4.27 15.36
CA LEU A 150 -3.58 3.03 15.22
C LEU A 150 -5.04 3.32 14.89
N MET A 151 -5.68 4.27 15.58
CA MET A 151 -7.05 4.67 15.30
C MET A 151 -7.19 5.19 13.86
N VAL A 152 -6.28 6.06 13.41
CA VAL A 152 -6.25 6.59 12.04
C VAL A 152 -6.00 5.46 11.03
N PHE A 153 -5.07 4.54 11.32
CA PHE A 153 -4.76 3.40 10.47
C PHE A 153 -5.99 2.49 10.26
N VAL A 154 -6.63 2.10 11.36
CA VAL A 154 -7.82 1.22 11.34
C VAL A 154 -9.00 1.90 10.64
N THR A 155 -9.22 3.19 10.91
CA THR A 155 -10.27 3.96 10.24
C THR A 155 -10.05 3.98 8.72
N GLY A 156 -8.81 4.25 8.29
CA GLY A 156 -8.42 4.21 6.89
C GLY A 156 -8.65 2.84 6.25
N PHE A 157 -8.24 1.76 6.93
CA PHE A 157 -8.46 0.38 6.46
C PHE A 157 -9.94 0.04 6.30
N VAL A 158 -10.78 0.42 7.26
CA VAL A 158 -12.23 0.19 7.22
C VAL A 158 -12.87 0.94 6.05
N ILE A 159 -12.54 2.23 5.88
CA ILE A 159 -13.04 3.04 4.75
C ILE A 159 -12.62 2.43 3.41
N ASN A 160 -11.35 2.06 3.28
CA ASN A 160 -10.82 1.43 2.07
C ASN A 160 -11.58 0.13 1.73
N ARG A 161 -11.77 -0.74 2.74
CA ARG A 161 -12.49 -2.01 2.57
C ARG A 161 -13.94 -1.82 2.19
N TRP A 162 -14.63 -0.93 2.89
CA TRP A 162 -16.03 -0.61 2.66
C TRP A 162 -16.23 -0.08 1.23
N ALA A 163 -15.37 0.85 0.80
CA ALA A 163 -15.44 1.43 -0.53
C ALA A 163 -15.18 0.37 -1.63
N ASP A 164 -14.15 -0.46 -1.46
CA ASP A 164 -13.85 -1.55 -2.39
C ASP A 164 -14.99 -2.60 -2.46
N LEU A 165 -15.67 -2.88 -1.35
CA LEU A 165 -16.87 -3.74 -1.34
C LEU A 165 -18.02 -3.11 -2.13
N ARG A 166 -18.29 -1.81 -1.94
CA ARG A 166 -19.35 -1.09 -2.65
C ARG A 166 -19.09 -1.02 -4.15
N LEU A 167 -17.86 -0.69 -4.56
CA LEU A 167 -17.45 -0.69 -5.98
C LEU A 167 -17.59 -2.08 -6.63
N ARG A 168 -17.32 -3.15 -5.87
CA ARG A 168 -17.55 -4.51 -6.35
C ARG A 168 -19.03 -4.84 -6.52
N ALA A 169 -19.89 -4.38 -5.62
CA ALA A 169 -21.33 -4.60 -5.69
C ALA A 169 -21.94 -3.93 -6.93
N LEU A 170 -21.49 -2.71 -7.28
CA LEU A 170 -21.96 -2.01 -8.49
C LEU A 170 -21.69 -2.81 -9.77
N ARG A 171 -20.55 -3.49 -9.86
CA ARG A 171 -20.24 -4.38 -11.01
C ARG A 171 -21.08 -5.66 -11.07
N ARG A 172 -21.82 -6.01 -10.00
CA ARG A 172 -22.75 -7.16 -10.02
C ARG A 172 -24.07 -6.83 -10.70
N ALA A 173 -24.46 -5.56 -10.75
CA ALA A 173 -25.76 -5.09 -11.26
C ALA A 173 -25.89 -5.12 -12.79
N GLY A 174 -24.95 -5.74 -13.52
CA GLY A 174 -25.16 -6.19 -14.90
C GLY A 174 -24.97 -5.15 -16.00
N GLU A 175 -24.87 -3.86 -15.70
CA GLU A 175 -24.63 -2.85 -16.74
C GLU A 175 -23.15 -2.82 -17.12
N GLY A 176 -22.88 -3.03 -18.41
CA GLY A 176 -21.54 -3.10 -18.97
C GLY A 176 -20.68 -1.85 -18.78
N ASP A 177 -21.18 -0.80 -18.12
CA ASP A 177 -20.51 0.48 -17.97
C ASP A 177 -20.24 0.96 -16.54
N TYR A 178 -19.39 1.99 -16.40
CA TYR A 178 -19.04 2.60 -15.12
C TYR A 178 -20.30 3.19 -14.44
N GLY A 179 -20.92 2.43 -13.54
CA GLY A 179 -21.98 2.95 -12.67
C GLY A 179 -21.44 3.98 -11.66
N ILE A 180 -22.20 5.04 -11.42
CA ILE A 180 -21.87 6.07 -10.42
C ILE A 180 -22.11 5.47 -9.02
N PRO A 181 -21.07 5.36 -8.16
CA PRO A 181 -21.26 4.90 -6.79
C PRO A 181 -22.05 5.94 -6.00
N ARG A 182 -23.06 5.48 -5.25
CA ARG A 182 -23.87 6.31 -4.34
C ARG A 182 -23.99 5.68 -2.96
N GLY A 183 -24.17 6.53 -1.95
CA GLY A 183 -24.38 6.17 -0.56
C GLY A 183 -23.11 6.23 0.28
N GLY A 184 -23.24 6.76 1.50
CA GLY A 184 -22.16 6.84 2.48
C GLY A 184 -21.09 7.82 2.03
N LEU A 185 -19.81 7.47 2.21
CA LEU A 185 -18.71 8.38 1.87
C LEU A 185 -18.60 8.70 0.35
N PHE A 186 -19.26 7.93 -0.51
CA PHE A 186 -19.34 8.24 -1.95
C PHE A 186 -20.20 9.47 -2.28
N ASP A 187 -21.06 9.90 -1.36
CA ASP A 187 -21.88 11.11 -1.55
C ASP A 187 -21.04 12.39 -1.32
N GLU A 188 -19.90 12.28 -0.62
CA GLU A 188 -19.00 13.38 -0.27
C GLU A 188 -17.71 13.39 -1.09
N ILE A 189 -17.12 12.22 -1.36
CA ILE A 189 -15.85 12.11 -2.09
C ILE A 189 -15.89 11.02 -3.16
N SER A 190 -15.31 11.32 -4.32
CA SER A 190 -15.32 10.42 -5.49
C SER A 190 -14.53 9.13 -5.31
N CYS A 191 -13.47 9.17 -4.49
CA CYS A 191 -12.56 8.04 -4.28
C CYS A 191 -12.34 7.74 -2.78
N PRO A 192 -13.38 7.30 -2.04
CA PRO A 192 -13.25 6.93 -0.62
C PRO A 192 -12.20 5.85 -0.39
N ASN A 193 -12.01 4.93 -1.34
CA ASN A 193 -11.00 3.88 -1.27
C ASN A 193 -9.57 4.45 -1.21
N TYR A 194 -9.27 5.47 -2.01
CA TYR A 194 -7.96 6.14 -1.98
C TYR A 194 -7.79 6.99 -0.73
N PHE A 195 -8.85 7.68 -0.30
CA PHE A 195 -8.82 8.43 0.96
C PHE A 195 -8.55 7.52 2.16
N GLY A 196 -9.24 6.37 2.24
CA GLY A 196 -8.99 5.38 3.29
C GLY A 196 -7.57 4.83 3.28
N GLU A 197 -7.01 4.57 2.09
CA GLU A 197 -5.62 4.11 1.97
C GLU A 197 -4.60 5.20 2.37
N LEU A 198 -4.86 6.46 2.03
CA LEU A 198 -4.05 7.60 2.50
C LEU A 198 -4.09 7.71 4.03
N LEU A 199 -5.27 7.68 4.64
CA LEU A 199 -5.41 7.68 6.09
C LEU A 199 -4.68 6.50 6.71
N GLN A 200 -4.75 5.32 6.09
CA GLN A 200 -4.07 4.14 6.59
C GLN A 200 -2.57 4.37 6.72
N TRP A 201 -1.93 4.89 5.67
CA TRP A 201 -0.49 5.15 5.68
C TRP A 201 -0.08 6.37 6.52
N VAL A 202 -0.94 7.38 6.65
CA VAL A 202 -0.72 8.47 7.63
C VAL A 202 -0.74 7.92 9.05
N GLY A 203 -1.71 7.05 9.37
CA GLY A 203 -1.77 6.37 10.67
C GLY A 203 -0.54 5.51 10.94
N TRP A 204 -0.05 4.80 9.91
CA TRP A 204 1.20 4.03 9.96
C TRP A 204 2.41 4.90 10.31
N ALA A 205 2.59 6.04 9.63
CA ALA A 205 3.69 6.97 9.91
C ALA A 205 3.64 7.49 11.34
N ILE A 206 2.44 7.82 11.84
CA ILE A 206 2.26 8.31 13.22
C ILE A 206 2.55 7.22 14.26
N LEU A 207 2.05 5.99 14.07
CA LEU A 207 2.20 4.91 15.06
C LEU A 207 3.61 4.33 15.10
N THR A 208 4.30 4.30 13.96
CA THR A 208 5.69 3.84 13.87
C THR A 208 6.69 4.92 14.27
N TRP A 209 6.30 6.19 14.11
CA TRP A 209 7.18 7.35 14.28
C TRP A 209 8.50 7.17 13.50
N SER A 210 8.36 6.63 12.29
CA SER A 210 9.42 6.28 11.36
C SER A 210 9.65 7.39 10.34
N SER A 211 10.88 7.54 9.88
CA SER A 211 11.22 8.38 8.72
C SER A 211 10.99 7.66 7.38
N ALA A 212 10.93 6.32 7.40
CA ALA A 212 10.53 5.47 6.28
C ALA A 212 9.02 5.22 6.20
#